data_AF-A0A537R0L2-F1
#
_entry.id   AF-A0A537R0L2-F1
#
_cell.length_a   1.000
_cell.length_b   1.000
_cell.length_c   1.000
_cell.angle_alpha   90.00
_cell.angle_beta   90.00
_cell.angle_gamma   90.00
#
_symmetry.space_group_name_H-M   'P 1'
#
loop_
_entity.id
_entity.type
_entity.pdbx_description
1 polymer ?
#
loop_
_entity_poly.entity_id
_entity_poly.type
_entity_poly.pdbx_seq_one_letter_code
_entity_poly.pdbx_strand_id
1 'polypeptide(L)'
;MNRFAAKVLFSFLLVAAAPVYANTSQAVGVMQKWKSSDRCARQAQTAFPDFTPEANAKREASLRACLEGGGLPPRDRVTPGH
;
A
#
# COMPACT_ATOMS: atom_id res chain seq x y z
N MET A 1 -15.50 -49.76 12.76
CA MET A 1 -15.43 -48.29 12.96
C MET A 1 -13.99 -47.91 13.27
N ASN A 2 -13.25 -47.45 12.26
CA ASN A 2 -11.79 -47.33 12.29
C ASN A 2 -11.35 -46.11 13.10
N ARG A 3 -10.92 -46.36 14.34
CA ARG A 3 -10.31 -45.37 15.24
C ARG A 3 -9.11 -44.62 14.62
N PHE A 4 -8.47 -45.22 13.62
CA PHE A 4 -7.39 -44.59 12.84
C PHE A 4 -7.90 -43.50 11.87
N ALA A 5 -9.03 -43.73 11.21
CA ALA A 5 -9.61 -42.75 10.28
C ALA A 5 -10.05 -41.47 11.01
N ALA A 6 -10.59 -41.62 12.23
CA ALA A 6 -10.98 -40.50 13.07
C ALA A 6 -9.78 -39.62 13.48
N LYS A 7 -8.62 -40.22 13.79
CA LYS A 7 -7.40 -39.48 14.18
C LYS A 7 -6.78 -38.72 13.01
N VAL A 8 -6.82 -39.28 11.80
CA VAL A 8 -6.32 -38.63 10.58
C VAL A 8 -7.20 -37.43 10.21
N LEU A 9 -8.53 -37.60 10.24
CA LEU A 9 -9.48 -36.51 10.00
C LEU A 9 -9.34 -35.37 11.03
N PHE A 10 -9.16 -35.71 12.30
CA PHE A 10 -8.99 -34.72 13.37
C PHE A 10 -7.67 -33.93 13.23
N SER A 11 -6.59 -34.59 12.77
CA SER A 11 -5.31 -33.94 12.53
C SER A 11 -5.36 -33.01 11.30
N PHE A 12 -6.13 -33.37 10.27
CA PHE A 12 -6.32 -32.54 9.08
C PHE A 12 -7.15 -31.27 9.37
N LEU A 13 -8.14 -31.37 10.26
CA LEU A 13 -8.94 -30.23 10.74
C LEU A 13 -8.11 -29.21 11.53
N LEU A 14 -7.09 -29.67 12.29
CA LEU A 14 -6.20 -28.78 13.06
C LEU A 14 -5.25 -27.97 12.17
N VAL A 15 -4.82 -28.50 11.01
CA VAL A 15 -3.95 -27.78 10.06
C VAL A 15 -4.75 -26.74 9.25
N ALA A 16 -6.02 -27.02 8.95
CA ALA A 16 -6.90 -26.07 8.25
C ALA A 16 -7.32 -24.85 9.11
N ALA A 17 -7.15 -24.92 10.43
CA ALA A 17 -7.47 -23.85 11.37
C ALA A 17 -6.24 -22.98 11.75
N ALA A 18 -5.08 -23.18 11.14
CA ALA A 18 -3.91 -22.35 11.39
C ALA A 18 -4.21 -20.89 10.99
N PRO A 19 -4.20 -19.95 11.94
CA PRO A 19 -4.78 -18.66 11.70
C PRO A 19 -3.86 -17.72 10.91
N VAL A 20 -4.52 -16.90 10.11
CA VAL A 20 -4.07 -15.86 9.14
C VAL A 20 -3.24 -14.72 9.77
N TYR A 21 -2.62 -14.90 10.94
CA TYR A 21 -2.02 -13.82 11.74
C TYR A 21 -0.61 -13.37 11.30
N ALA A 22 -0.09 -13.82 10.16
CA ALA A 22 1.27 -13.49 9.73
C ALA A 22 1.46 -12.10 9.09
N ASN A 23 0.39 -11.33 8.85
CA ASN A 23 0.46 -10.11 8.02
C ASN A 23 0.42 -8.78 8.80
N THR A 24 0.27 -8.77 10.12
CA THR A 24 -0.03 -7.53 10.85
C THR A 24 1.13 -6.52 10.83
N SER A 25 2.37 -6.97 11.01
CA SER A 25 3.55 -6.08 10.99
C SER A 25 3.84 -5.53 9.60
N GLN A 26 3.71 -6.36 8.55
CA GLN A 26 3.85 -5.94 7.17
C GLN A 26 2.74 -4.97 6.77
N ALA A 27 1.49 -5.22 7.18
CA ALA A 27 0.36 -4.32 6.94
C ALA A 27 0.58 -2.95 7.59
N VAL A 28 1.08 -2.91 8.83
CA VAL A 28 1.41 -1.63 9.49
C VAL A 28 2.48 -0.86 8.72
N GLY A 29 3.53 -1.54 8.24
CA GLY A 29 4.58 -0.90 7.44
C GLY A 29 4.06 -0.33 6.11
N VAL A 30 3.18 -1.07 5.42
CA VAL A 30 2.52 -0.61 4.18
C VAL A 30 1.63 0.61 4.47
N MET A 31 0.83 0.56 5.53
CA MET A 31 -0.04 1.68 5.93
C MET A 31 0.74 2.95 6.26
N GLN A 32 1.90 2.82 6.90
CA GLN A 32 2.79 3.96 7.16
C GLN A 32 3.32 4.57 5.86
N LYS A 33 3.77 3.75 4.91
CA LYS A 33 4.23 4.23 3.59
C LYS A 33 3.12 4.93 2.82
N TRP A 34 1.90 4.40 2.83
CA TRP A 34 0.73 5.04 2.23
C TRP A 34 0.45 6.42 2.85
N LYS A 35 0.43 6.50 4.18
CA LYS A 35 0.21 7.78 4.89
C LYS A 35 1.28 8.82 4.56
N SER A 36 2.54 8.40 4.42
CA SER A 36 3.63 9.28 4.01
C SER A 36 3.48 9.75 2.56
N SER A 37 3.08 8.86 1.65
CA SER A 37 2.78 9.22 0.25
C SER A 37 1.62 10.22 0.15
N ASP A 38 0.55 10.03 0.92
CA ASP A 38 -0.59 10.97 0.95
C ASP A 38 -0.19 12.35 1.48
N ARG A 39 0.75 12.40 2.43
CA ARG A 39 1.31 13.66 2.90
C ARG A 39 2.04 14.41 1.78
N CYS A 40 2.86 13.70 1.00
CA CYS A 40 3.54 14.29 -0.16
C CYS A 40 2.52 14.87 -1.16
N ALA A 41 1.46 14.13 -1.46
CA ALA A 41 0.40 14.59 -2.38
C ALA A 41 -0.30 15.85 -1.86
N ARG A 42 -0.64 15.89 -0.56
CA ARG A 42 -1.24 17.08 0.06
C ARG A 42 -0.30 18.28 0.05
N GLN A 43 0.98 18.08 0.36
CA GLN A 43 1.97 19.16 0.33
C GLN A 43 2.13 19.74 -1.08
N ALA A 44 2.23 18.87 -2.09
CA ALA A 44 2.28 19.29 -3.49
C ALA A 44 1.02 20.05 -3.90
N GLN A 45 -0.17 19.57 -3.50
CA GLN A 45 -1.44 20.24 -3.79
C GLN A 45 -1.53 21.64 -3.15
N THR A 46 -1.13 21.74 -1.88
CA THR A 46 -1.13 23.01 -1.15
C THR A 46 -0.13 24.01 -1.74
N ALA A 47 1.02 23.54 -2.21
CA ALA A 47 2.04 24.41 -2.82
C ALA A 47 1.63 24.93 -4.21
N PHE A 48 0.82 24.17 -4.96
CA PHE A 48 0.42 24.50 -6.32
C PHE A 48 -1.10 24.38 -6.53
N PRO A 49 -1.95 25.14 -5.82
CA PRO A 49 -3.39 24.86 -5.76
C PRO A 49 -4.13 24.99 -7.10
N ASP A 50 -3.56 25.73 -8.05
CA ASP A 50 -4.19 26.02 -9.34
C ASP A 50 -4.20 24.80 -10.27
N PHE A 51 -5.22 24.72 -11.12
CA PHE A 51 -5.42 23.61 -12.06
C PHE A 51 -4.86 23.91 -13.47
N THR A 52 -3.87 24.79 -13.59
CA THR A 52 -3.22 25.08 -14.87
C THR A 52 -2.21 23.98 -15.24
N PRO A 53 -1.85 23.82 -16.53
CA PRO A 53 -0.81 22.88 -16.95
C PRO A 53 0.52 23.09 -16.23
N GLU A 54 0.92 24.35 -16.03
CA GLU A 54 2.17 24.72 -15.36
C GLU A 54 2.13 24.38 -13.87
N ALA A 55 1.01 24.65 -13.20
CA ALA A 55 0.82 24.32 -11.79
C ALA A 55 0.79 22.80 -11.59
N ASN A 56 0.17 22.05 -12.50
CA ASN A 56 0.17 20.59 -12.47
C ASN A 56 1.57 20.01 -12.68
N ALA A 57 2.35 20.55 -13.61
CA ALA A 57 3.74 20.12 -13.80
C ALA A 57 4.59 20.36 -12.54
N LYS A 58 4.41 21.49 -11.86
CA LYS A 58 5.08 21.80 -10.59
C LYS A 58 4.63 20.91 -9.45
N ARG A 59 3.32 20.62 -9.36
CA ARG A 59 2.74 19.68 -8.40
C ARG A 59 3.36 18.31 -8.55
N GLU A 60 3.46 17.79 -9.77
CA GLU A 60 4.08 16.49 -10.02
C GLU A 60 5.59 16.48 -9.73
N ALA A 61 6.30 17.56 -10.06
CA ALA A 61 7.71 17.69 -9.70
C ALA A 61 7.91 17.67 -8.17
N SER A 62 7.07 18.39 -7.43
CA SER A 62 7.10 18.45 -5.96
C SER A 62 6.73 17.12 -5.31
N LEU A 63 5.67 16.47 -5.81
CA LEU A 63 5.27 15.14 -5.36
C LEU A 63 6.41 14.14 -5.54
N ARG A 64 7.01 14.10 -6.74
CA ARG A 64 8.14 13.22 -7.05
C ARG A 64 9.34 13.47 -6.13
N ALA A 65 9.74 14.72 -5.93
CA ALA A 65 10.85 15.06 -5.04
C ALA A 65 10.60 14.60 -3.59
N CYS A 66 9.36 14.75 -3.10
CA CYS A 66 8.99 14.28 -1.76
C CYS A 66 9.02 12.76 -1.65
N LEU A 67 8.49 12.05 -2.66
CA LEU A 67 8.51 10.58 -2.69
C LEU A 67 9.94 10.04 -2.73
N GLU A 68 10.79 10.60 -3.59
CA GLU A 68 12.20 10.22 -3.73
C GLU A 68 12.98 10.47 -2.44
N GLY A 69 12.83 11.66 -1.84
CA GLY A 69 13.47 11.99 -0.56
C GLY A 69 13.00 11.13 0.62
N GLY A 70 11.78 10.59 0.54
CA GLY A 70 11.22 9.68 1.54
C GLY A 70 11.48 8.19 1.29
N GLY A 71 12.17 7.82 0.20
CA GLY A 71 12.33 6.42 -0.21
C GLY A 71 10.98 5.72 -0.45
N LEU A 72 9.97 6.47 -0.89
CA LEU A 72 8.62 5.99 -1.15
C LEU A 72 8.49 5.52 -2.61
N PRO A 73 7.57 4.59 -2.90
CA PRO A 73 7.33 4.17 -4.27
C PRO A 73 6.94 5.36 -5.17
N PRO A 74 7.47 5.44 -6.40
CA PRO A 74 7.05 6.47 -7.36
C PRO A 74 5.58 6.27 -7.73
N ARG A 75 4.88 7.38 -7.98
CA ARG A 75 3.55 7.34 -8.60
C ARG A 75 3.69 7.33 -10.11
N ASP A 76 2.94 6.44 -10.76
CA ASP A 76 2.85 6.43 -12.21
C ASP A 76 2.27 7.75 -12.71
N ARG A 77 2.82 8.27 -13.81
CA ARG A 77 2.23 9.42 -14.48
C ARG A 77 0.89 8.96 -15.03
N VAL A 78 -0.19 9.61 -14.60
CA VAL A 78 -1.50 9.43 -15.23
C VAL A 78 -1.39 9.99 -16.64
N THR A 79 -1.16 9.13 -17.62
CA THR A 79 -1.35 9.48 -19.02
C THR A 79 -2.85 9.76 -19.19
N PRO A 80 -3.26 10.95 -19.65
CA PRO A 80 -4.67 11.20 -19.95
C PRO A 80 -5.14 10.12 -20.92
N GLY A 81 -6.18 9.37 -20.55
CA GLY A 81 -6.80 8.40 -21.44
C GLY A 81 -7.23 9.11 -22.72
N HIS A 82 -6.76 8.59 -23.86
CA HIS A 82 -7.17 9.03 -25.19
C HIS A 82 -8.63 8.68 -25.45
#